data_AF-A0A8K0W5Q5-F1
#
_entry.id   AF-A0A8K0W5Q5-F1
#
_cell.length_a   1.000
_cell.length_b   1.000
_cell.length_c   1.000
_cell.angle_alpha   90.00
_cell.angle_beta   90.00
_cell.angle_gamma   90.00
#
_symmetry.space_group_name_H-M   'P 1'
#
loop_
_entity.id
_entity.type
_entity.pdbx_description
1 polymer ?
#
loop_
_entity_poly.entity_id
_entity_poly.type
_entity_poly.pdbx_seq_one_letter_code
_entity_poly.pdbx_strand_id
1 'polypeptide(L)'
;MNHPNLLFFDNKSESQKAADKLCFLQLLAVARKHGYSEYRTHLDCMDAVPEQFDFNSHIHRGIVEQLKDCIDLNGILVPGKSGIWPERYRDMRQSPEQVKI
;
A
#
# COMPACT_ATOMS: atom_id res chain seq x y z
N MET A 1 -3.15 -7.03 -18.96
CA MET A 1 -3.68 -8.31 -18.44
C MET A 1 -3.44 -8.32 -16.94
N ASN A 2 -4.43 -8.70 -16.14
CA ASN A 2 -4.26 -8.79 -14.68
C ASN A 2 -3.83 -10.21 -14.31
N HIS A 3 -2.82 -10.35 -13.45
CA HIS A 3 -2.36 -11.64 -12.96
C HIS A 3 -2.72 -11.78 -11.48
N PRO A 4 -3.90 -12.35 -11.14
CA PRO A 4 -4.29 -12.53 -9.76
C PRO A 4 -3.50 -13.67 -9.12
N ASN A 5 -2.83 -13.37 -8.00
CA ASN A 5 -2.23 -14.37 -7.13
C ASN A 5 -3.16 -14.63 -5.94
N LEU A 6 -3.51 -15.88 -5.70
CA LEU A 6 -4.30 -16.30 -4.55
C LEU A 6 -3.37 -16.94 -3.53
N LEU A 7 -3.14 -16.23 -2.43
CA LEU A 7 -2.38 -16.76 -1.30
C LEU A 7 -3.38 -17.37 -0.30
N PHE A 8 -3.20 -18.66 -0.02
CA PHE A 8 -4.08 -19.40 0.88
C PHE A 8 -3.36 -19.67 2.20
N PHE A 9 -4.07 -19.42 3.31
CA PHE A 9 -3.60 -19.69 4.65
C PHE A 9 -4.78 -20.00 5.58
N ASP A 10 -4.50 -20.64 6.71
CA ASP A 10 -5.45 -20.82 7.79
C ASP A 10 -5.62 -19.52 8.59
N ASN A 11 -6.84 -18.96 8.58
CA ASN A 11 -7.16 -17.73 9.29
C ASN A 11 -7.17 -17.86 10.82
N LYS A 12 -7.02 -19.06 11.37
CA LYS A 12 -6.83 -19.31 12.80
C LYS A 12 -5.35 -19.44 13.18
N SER A 13 -4.46 -19.52 12.20
CA SER A 13 -3.02 -19.66 12.42
C SER A 13 -2.29 -18.33 12.26
N GLU A 14 -1.87 -17.73 13.38
CA GLU A 14 -1.11 -16.48 13.38
C GLU A 14 0.22 -16.59 12.63
N SER A 15 0.88 -17.75 12.70
CA SER A 15 2.13 -17.97 11.97
C SER A 15 1.91 -17.98 10.46
N GLN A 16 0.80 -18.53 9.98
CA GLN A 16 0.49 -18.53 8.54
C GLN A 16 0.06 -17.14 8.06
N LYS A 17 -0.70 -16.36 8.85
CA LYS A 17 -1.00 -14.95 8.52
C LYS A 17 0.27 -14.12 8.37
N ALA A 18 1.21 -14.27 9.30
CA ALA A 18 2.48 -13.57 9.24
C ALA A 18 3.29 -13.99 8.01
N ALA A 19 3.35 -15.29 7.71
CA ALA A 19 4.03 -15.81 6.53
C ALA A 19 3.38 -15.34 5.22
N ASP A 20 2.05 -15.26 5.16
CA ASP A 20 1.28 -14.74 4.03
C ASP A 20 1.62 -13.27 3.74
N LYS A 21 1.56 -12.42 4.78
CA LYS A 21 1.91 -11.00 4.67
C LYS A 21 3.36 -10.81 4.19
N LEU A 22 4.29 -11.58 4.76
CA LEU A 22 5.70 -11.54 4.36
C LEU A 22 5.89 -11.99 2.91
N CYS A 23 5.24 -13.08 2.51
CA CYS A 23 5.27 -13.59 1.14
C CYS A 23 4.79 -12.52 0.15
N PHE A 24 3.66 -11.87 0.44
CA PHE A 24 3.14 -10.78 -0.41
C PHE A 24 4.14 -9.63 -0.54
N LEU A 25 4.75 -9.17 0.56
CA LEU A 25 5.73 -8.07 0.51
C LEU A 25 7.02 -8.44 -0.24
N GLN A 26 7.46 -9.70 -0.13
CA GLN A 26 8.60 -10.19 -0.90
C GLN A 26 8.27 -10.25 -2.40
N LEU A 27 7.08 -10.75 -2.77
CA LEU A 27 6.60 -10.73 -4.16
C LEU A 27 6.53 -9.30 -4.69
N LEU A 28 6.04 -8.35 -3.88
CA LEU A 28 5.97 -6.95 -4.24
C LEU A 28 7.36 -6.35 -4.50
N ALA A 29 8.33 -6.62 -3.63
CA ALA A 29 9.70 -6.15 -3.79
C ALA A 29 10.38 -6.74 -5.05
N VAL A 30 10.07 -7.99 -5.40
CA VAL A 30 10.55 -8.63 -6.64
C VAL A 30 9.84 -8.01 -7.85
N ALA A 31 8.53 -7.86 -7.81
CA ALA A 31 7.73 -7.26 -8.88
C ALA A 31 8.25 -5.86 -9.26
N ARG A 32 8.54 -5.02 -8.25
CA ARG A 32 9.15 -3.70 -8.41
C ARG A 32 10.45 -3.74 -9.21
N LYS A 33 11.35 -4.69 -8.93
CA LYS A 33 12.62 -4.85 -9.67
C LYS A 33 12.42 -5.18 -11.14
N HIS A 34 11.30 -5.77 -11.49
CA HIS A 34 10.94 -6.14 -12.86
C HIS A 34 9.98 -5.14 -13.53
N GLY A 35 9.65 -4.03 -12.88
CA GLY A 35 8.74 -3.01 -13.43
C GLY A 35 7.26 -3.42 -13.39
N TYR A 36 6.89 -4.40 -12.58
CA TYR A 36 5.51 -4.79 -12.34
C TYR A 36 5.00 -4.18 -11.04
N SER A 37 3.70 -3.91 -10.99
CA SER A 37 3.02 -3.47 -9.78
C SER A 37 1.62 -4.07 -9.72
N GLU A 38 1.09 -4.14 -8.51
CA GLU A 38 -0.26 -4.61 -8.24
C GLU A 38 -1.31 -3.60 -8.70
N TYR A 39 -2.39 -4.10 -9.29
CA TYR A 39 -3.57 -3.30 -9.64
C TYR A 39 -4.44 -3.01 -8.41
N ARG A 40 -4.51 -3.95 -7.46
CA ARG A 40 -5.34 -3.86 -6.25
C ARG A 40 -4.74 -4.70 -5.14
N THR A 41 -4.92 -4.28 -3.89
CA THR A 41 -4.35 -4.98 -2.72
C THR A 41 -5.27 -4.93 -1.50
N HIS A 42 -4.91 -5.71 -0.47
CA HIS A 42 -5.53 -5.72 0.86
C HIS A 42 -5.23 -4.44 1.64
N LEU A 43 -6.05 -4.13 2.65
CA LEU A 43 -5.92 -2.92 3.47
C LEU A 43 -4.52 -2.76 4.08
N ASP A 44 -3.96 -3.85 4.60
CA ASP A 44 -2.64 -3.86 5.26
C ASP A 44 -1.46 -3.51 4.35
N CYS A 45 -1.69 -3.49 3.03
CA CYS A 45 -0.68 -3.25 2.02
C CYS A 45 -0.94 -1.97 1.21
N MET A 46 -1.96 -1.19 1.59
CA MET A 46 -2.33 0.03 0.86
C MET A 46 -1.29 1.14 0.97
N ASP A 47 -0.42 1.13 1.98
CA ASP A 47 0.73 2.03 2.04
C ASP A 47 1.93 1.47 1.24
N ALA A 48 2.17 0.16 1.30
CA ALA A 48 3.33 -0.46 0.66
C ALA A 48 3.24 -0.51 -0.88
N VAL A 49 2.07 -0.77 -1.45
CA VAL A 49 1.91 -0.86 -2.91
C VAL A 49 2.20 0.48 -3.61
N PRO A 50 1.65 1.62 -3.14
CA PRO A 50 1.93 2.92 -3.74
C PRO A 50 3.37 3.41 -3.62
N GLU A 51 4.16 2.89 -2.67
CA GLU A 51 5.61 3.16 -2.62
C GLU A 51 6.32 2.68 -3.90
N GLN A 52 5.73 1.76 -4.65
CA GLN A 52 6.29 1.35 -5.93
C GLN A 52 6.12 2.40 -7.04
N PHE A 53 5.20 3.35 -6.88
CA PHE A 53 4.95 4.43 -7.83
C PHE A 53 5.76 5.67 -7.45
N ASP A 54 7.09 5.53 -7.45
CA ASP A 54 8.05 6.56 -7.00
C ASP A 54 8.60 7.46 -8.11
N PHE A 55 8.10 7.30 -9.34
CA PHE A 55 8.47 8.16 -10.45
C PHE A 55 8.37 9.65 -10.09
N ASN A 56 9.44 10.39 -10.38
CA ASN A 56 9.57 11.81 -10.08
C ASN A 56 9.21 12.15 -8.63
N SER A 57 9.83 11.45 -7.68
CA SER A 57 9.61 11.63 -6.24
C SER A 57 8.15 11.45 -5.81
N HIS A 58 7.51 10.38 -6.31
CA HIS A 58 6.09 10.07 -6.07
C HIS A 58 5.11 11.17 -6.51
N ILE A 59 5.33 11.79 -7.67
CA ILE A 59 4.48 12.89 -8.18
C ILE A 59 2.98 12.53 -8.20
N HIS A 60 2.65 11.29 -8.55
CA HIS A 60 1.27 10.81 -8.56
C HIS A 60 0.61 10.94 -7.18
N ARG A 61 1.30 10.47 -6.12
CA ARG A 61 0.79 10.57 -4.75
C ARG A 61 0.62 12.04 -4.34
N GLY A 62 1.59 12.89 -4.64
CA GLY A 62 1.53 14.32 -4.33
C GLY A 62 0.29 14.99 -4.94
N ILE A 63 0.02 14.78 -6.23
CA ILE A 63 -1.15 15.35 -6.92
C ILE A 63 -2.45 14.84 -6.30
N VAL A 64 -2.56 13.53 -6.06
CA VAL A 64 -3.79 12.93 -5.53
C VAL A 64 -4.06 13.37 -4.09
N GLU A 65 -3.02 13.52 -3.27
CA GLU A 65 -3.16 14.05 -1.91
C GLU A 65 -3.56 15.52 -1.90
N GLN A 66 -3.00 16.35 -2.79
CA GLN A 66 -3.45 17.75 -2.94
C GLN A 66 -4.94 17.82 -3.30
N LEU A 67 -5.38 17.01 -4.26
CA LEU A 67 -6.79 16.93 -4.63
C LEU A 67 -7.66 16.46 -3.44
N LYS A 68 -7.17 15.47 -2.70
CA LYS A 68 -7.83 14.94 -1.50
C LYS A 68 -8.00 16.03 -0.44
N ASP A 69 -6.95 16.80 -0.16
CA ASP A 69 -6.99 17.89 0.82
C ASP A 69 -7.93 19.01 0.38
N CYS A 70 -8.01 19.31 -0.92
CA CYS A 70 -8.95 20.31 -1.45
C CYS A 70 -10.43 19.90 -1.31
N ILE A 71 -10.76 18.62 -1.55
CA ILE A 71 -12.14 18.13 -1.54
C ILE A 71 -12.59 17.74 -0.13
N ASP A 72 -11.68 17.25 0.71
CA ASP A 72 -11.94 16.75 2.06
C ASP A 72 -11.06 17.46 3.09
N LEU A 73 -11.35 18.75 3.30
CA LEU A 73 -10.64 19.64 4.25
C LEU A 73 -10.54 19.05 5.66
N ASN A 74 -11.53 18.25 6.05
CA ASN A 74 -11.59 17.62 7.36
C ASN A 74 -10.97 16.22 7.42
N GLY A 75 -10.57 15.65 6.28
CA GLY A 75 -10.00 14.31 6.19
C GLY A 75 -10.95 13.20 6.64
N ILE A 76 -12.26 13.38 6.50
CA ILE A 76 -13.29 12.46 7.01
C ILE A 76 -13.44 11.23 6.11
N LEU A 77 -13.28 11.40 4.80
CA LEU A 77 -13.60 10.38 3.82
C LEU A 77 -12.46 9.37 3.66
N VAL A 78 -12.52 8.28 4.43
CA VAL A 78 -11.69 7.07 4.27
C VAL A 78 -10.18 7.37 4.20
N PRO A 79 -9.58 7.95 5.26
CA PRO A 79 -8.15 8.24 5.30
C PRO A 79 -7.31 6.98 5.13
N GLY A 80 -6.24 7.06 4.33
CA GLY A 80 -5.30 5.96 4.08
C GLY A 80 -5.73 4.98 2.99
N LYS A 81 -6.92 5.16 2.39
CA LYS A 81 -7.34 4.33 1.27
C LYS A 81 -6.34 4.47 0.11
N SER A 82 -5.82 3.34 -0.36
CA SER A 82 -4.82 3.28 -1.43
C SER A 82 -3.54 4.09 -1.12
N GLY A 83 -3.20 4.26 0.16
CA GLY A 83 -2.02 4.98 0.61
C GLY A 83 -2.10 6.50 0.47
N ILE A 84 -3.30 7.03 0.22
CA ILE A 84 -3.56 8.47 0.15
C ILE A 84 -4.07 8.95 1.50
N TRP A 85 -3.28 9.82 2.13
CA TRP A 85 -3.56 10.33 3.46
C TRP A 85 -3.89 11.82 3.41
N PRO A 86 -4.99 12.26 4.04
CA PRO A 86 -5.22 13.68 4.27
C PRO A 86 -4.07 14.30 5.06
N GLU A 87 -3.80 15.59 4.87
CA GLU A 87 -2.69 16.30 5.50
C GLU A 87 -2.52 16.00 7.00
N ARG A 88 -3.61 16.07 7.77
CA ARG A 88 -3.62 15.84 9.23
C ARG A 88 -3.26 14.41 9.67
N TYR A 89 -3.26 13.44 8.75
CA TYR A 89 -3.02 12.03 9.01
C TYR A 89 -1.81 11.47 8.26
N ARG A 90 -1.04 12.28 7.53
CA ARG A 90 0.11 11.80 6.75
C ARG A 90 1.15 11.08 7.62
N ASP A 91 1.31 11.50 8.87
CA ASP A 91 2.22 10.86 9.83
C ASP A 91 1.79 9.44 10.25
N MET A 92 0.54 9.05 9.97
CA MET A 92 0.04 7.70 10.23
C MET A 92 0.36 6.70 9.11
N ARG A 93 0.91 7.18 7.98
CA ARG A 93 1.32 6.32 6.86
C ARG A 93 2.39 5.34 7.33
N GLN A 94 2.16 4.05 7.10
CA GLN A 94 3.13 3.03 7.47
C GLN A 94 4.27 3.00 6.47
N SER A 95 5.52 3.05 6.97
CA SER A 95 6.70 2.81 6.13
C SER A 95 6.82 1.31 5.82
N PRO A 96 7.24 0.89 4.61
CA PRO A 96 7.57 -0.50 4.31
C PRO A 96 8.56 -1.11 5.31
N GLU A 97 9.45 -0.30 5.90
CA GLU A 97 10.44 -0.74 6.89
C GLU A 97 9.84 -1.09 8.26
N GLN A 98 8.64 -0.58 8.58
CA GLN A 98 7.91 -0.92 9.80
C GLN A 98 7.22 -2.29 9.71
N VAL A 99 7.07 -2.83 8.50
CA VAL A 99 6.72 -4.24 8.33
C VAL A 99 8.02 -5.03 8.31
N LYS A 100 8.48 -5.42 9.50
CA LYS A 100 9.68 -6.26 9.68
C LYS A 100 9.64 -7.44 8.69
N ILE A 101 10.51 -7.38 7.68
CA ILE A 101 10.92 -8.53 6.87
C ILE A 101 11.84 -9.40 7.71
#